data_AF-A0A2V5VLW3-F1
#
_entry.id   AF-A0A2V5VLW3-F1
#
_cell.length_a   1.000
_cell.length_b   1.000
_cell.length_c   1.000
_cell.angle_alpha   90.00
_cell.angle_beta   90.00
_cell.angle_gamma   90.00
#
_symmetry.space_group_name_H-M   'P 1'
#
loop_
_entity.id
_entity.type
_entity.pdbx_description
1 polymer ?
#
loop_
_entity_poly.entity_id
_entity_poly.type
_entity_poly.pdbx_seq_one_letter_code
_entity_poly.pdbx_strand_id
1 'polypeptide(L)'
;MKAHPIESTFARTFVLPLAAALLLTAGAVAEAQPFVIDWFTIDGGGGTSRGGNYTLSGTIGQPDAGALSRGGYTLEGGFWPGIAVATTTGAPTLFIQPAGINVIISWSPATAGFTLEQTDNLSSPVWSAGPTGNPTTPIPAGSGTQFYRLQKP
;
A
#
# COMPACT_ATOMS: atom_id res chain seq x y z
N MET A 1 76.11 3.72 -61.07
CA MET A 1 75.57 3.02 -59.89
C MET A 1 74.31 3.74 -59.46
N LYS A 2 73.17 3.04 -59.47
CA LYS A 2 71.83 3.59 -59.24
C LYS A 2 71.59 3.62 -57.73
N ALA A 3 71.36 4.79 -57.13
CA ALA A 3 71.01 4.90 -55.72
C ALA A 3 69.59 4.36 -55.50
N HIS A 4 69.45 3.31 -54.69
CA HIS A 4 68.15 2.84 -54.22
C HIS A 4 67.65 3.79 -53.12
N PRO A 5 66.44 4.38 -53.23
CA PRO A 5 65.89 5.20 -52.15
C PRO A 5 65.36 4.31 -51.03
N ILE A 6 65.95 4.42 -49.83
CA ILE A 6 65.60 3.66 -48.61
C ILE A 6 64.59 4.47 -47.75
N GLU A 7 63.89 5.44 -48.34
CA GLU A 7 63.16 6.46 -47.56
C GLU A 7 61.68 6.11 -47.28
N SER A 8 61.08 5.07 -47.90
CA SER A 8 59.63 4.82 -47.74
C SER A 8 59.24 3.69 -46.78
N THR A 9 60.17 2.83 -46.38
CA THR A 9 59.87 1.64 -45.55
C THR A 9 59.92 1.97 -44.06
N PHE A 10 60.88 2.80 -43.63
CA PHE A 10 61.08 3.14 -42.21
C PHE A 10 59.90 3.94 -41.62
N ALA A 11 59.35 4.89 -42.38
CA ALA A 11 58.19 5.67 -41.96
C ALA A 11 56.93 4.80 -41.77
N ARG A 12 56.73 3.79 -42.63
CA ARG A 12 55.58 2.87 -42.53
C ARG A 12 55.67 1.95 -41.32
N THR A 13 56.87 1.50 -40.96
CA THR A 13 57.10 0.57 -39.83
C THR A 13 56.77 1.19 -38.46
N PHE A 14 56.93 2.50 -38.29
CA PHE A 14 56.63 3.18 -37.01
C PHE A 14 55.24 3.85 -36.97
N VAL A 15 54.68 4.24 -38.12
CA VAL A 15 53.35 4.87 -38.17
C VAL A 15 52.22 3.91 -37.83
N LEU A 16 52.31 2.64 -38.26
CA LEU A 16 51.31 1.61 -37.95
C LEU A 16 51.19 1.29 -36.44
N PRO A 17 52.28 1.00 -35.70
CA PRO A 17 52.18 0.76 -34.26
C PRO A 17 51.81 2.02 -33.47
N LEU A 18 52.23 3.21 -33.91
CA LEU A 18 51.84 4.47 -33.28
C LEU A 18 50.35 4.77 -33.48
N ALA A 19 49.83 4.58 -34.70
CA ALA A 19 48.40 4.70 -34.99
C ALA A 19 47.58 3.68 -34.20
N ALA A 20 48.04 2.43 -34.12
CA ALA A 20 47.41 1.40 -33.30
C ALA A 20 47.42 1.77 -31.81
N ALA A 21 48.55 2.21 -31.26
CA ALA A 21 48.64 2.66 -29.87
C ALA A 21 47.69 3.84 -29.59
N LEU A 22 47.60 4.80 -30.51
CA LEU A 22 46.70 5.95 -30.40
C LEU A 22 45.22 5.51 -30.43
N LEU A 23 44.86 4.58 -31.32
CA LEU A 23 43.53 3.96 -31.38
C LEU A 23 43.18 3.17 -30.12
N LEU A 24 44.14 2.44 -29.53
CA LEU A 24 43.94 1.73 -28.26
C LEU A 24 43.75 2.70 -27.08
N THR A 25 44.46 3.82 -27.05
CA THR A 25 44.28 4.84 -25.99
C THR A 25 43.00 5.65 -26.16
N ALA A 26 42.50 5.84 -27.39
CA ALA A 26 41.24 6.54 -27.65
C ALA A 26 40.00 5.75 -27.19
N GLY A 27 40.10 4.42 -27.11
CA GLY A 27 39.04 3.57 -26.53
C GLY A 27 39.01 3.54 -24.99
N ALA A 28 40.09 3.96 -24.32
CA ALA A 28 40.22 3.90 -22.87
C ALA A 28 39.54 5.05 -22.12
N VAL A 29 39.07 6.09 -22.84
CA VAL A 29 38.34 7.26 -22.29
C VAL A 29 36.82 7.12 -22.42
N ALA A 30 36.30 5.90 -22.58
CA ALA A 30 34.89 5.62 -22.40
C ALA A 30 34.52 5.69 -20.90
N GLU A 31 34.39 6.90 -20.39
CA GLU A 31 33.80 7.15 -19.07
C GLU A 31 32.33 6.72 -19.11
N ALA A 32 31.93 5.83 -18.20
CA ALA A 32 30.52 5.59 -17.95
C ALA A 32 29.90 6.93 -17.50
N GLN A 33 28.92 7.42 -18.25
CA GLN A 33 28.19 8.64 -17.91
C GLN A 33 27.66 8.51 -16.46
N PRO A 34 27.77 9.54 -15.60
CA PRO A 34 27.28 9.49 -14.23
C PRO A 34 25.75 9.65 -14.22
N PHE A 35 25.04 8.72 -14.85
CA PHE A 35 23.60 8.69 -14.80
C PHE A 35 23.18 8.25 -13.40
N VAL A 36 22.72 9.21 -12.61
CA VAL A 36 21.96 8.94 -11.40
C VAL A 36 20.52 8.69 -11.81
N ILE A 37 20.03 7.50 -11.53
CA ILE A 37 18.59 7.28 -11.47
C ILE A 37 18.20 7.61 -10.03
N ASP A 38 17.62 8.80 -9.84
CA ASP A 38 17.04 9.15 -8.55
C ASP A 38 15.96 8.14 -8.19
N TRP A 39 15.89 7.77 -6.92
CA TRP A 39 14.77 6.99 -6.45
C TRP A 39 13.50 7.85 -6.58
N PHE A 40 12.43 7.24 -7.08
CA PHE A 40 11.11 7.84 -7.12
C PHE A 40 10.11 6.79 -6.67
N THR A 41 9.01 7.25 -6.09
CA THR A 41 7.84 6.39 -5.91
C THR A 41 6.84 6.65 -7.02
N ILE A 42 6.19 5.59 -7.47
CA ILE A 42 4.96 5.66 -8.25
C ILE A 42 3.79 5.68 -7.26
N ASP A 43 3.26 6.87 -6.96
CA ASP A 43 2.20 7.09 -5.97
C ASP A 43 0.77 6.99 -6.54
N GLY A 44 0.61 6.26 -7.64
CA GLY A 44 -0.66 6.07 -8.34
C GLY A 44 -1.20 4.64 -8.21
N GLY A 45 -1.10 4.04 -7.03
CA GLY A 45 -1.43 2.64 -6.82
C GLY A 45 -2.93 2.40 -6.58
N GLY A 46 -3.45 1.33 -7.18
CA GLY A 46 -4.87 0.94 -7.08
C GLY A 46 -5.54 0.90 -8.44
N GLY A 47 -6.86 0.75 -8.45
CA GLY A 47 -7.68 0.71 -9.67
C GLY A 47 -8.76 -0.35 -9.62
N THR A 48 -9.45 -0.48 -10.74
CA THR A 48 -10.55 -1.42 -10.92
C THR A 48 -10.13 -2.56 -11.83
N SER A 49 -10.10 -3.78 -11.31
CA SER A 49 -9.98 -5.02 -12.10
C SER A 49 -11.38 -5.58 -12.40
N ARG A 50 -11.55 -6.18 -13.58
CA ARG A 50 -12.81 -6.82 -13.98
C ARG A 50 -12.55 -8.24 -14.49
N GLY A 51 -13.47 -9.14 -14.18
CA GLY A 51 -13.48 -10.52 -14.68
C GLY A 51 -14.92 -11.05 -14.74
N GLY A 52 -15.43 -11.29 -15.95
CA GLY A 52 -16.84 -11.62 -16.15
C GLY A 52 -17.76 -10.52 -15.62
N ASN A 53 -18.73 -10.88 -14.79
CA ASN A 53 -19.67 -9.96 -14.15
C ASN A 53 -19.13 -9.29 -12.87
N TYR A 54 -17.89 -9.61 -12.47
CA TYR A 54 -17.33 -9.12 -11.21
C TYR A 54 -16.37 -7.96 -11.44
N THR A 55 -16.46 -6.98 -10.55
CA THR A 55 -15.61 -5.80 -10.52
C THR A 55 -14.96 -5.72 -9.13
N LEU A 56 -13.63 -5.68 -9.09
CA LEU A 56 -12.84 -5.49 -7.89
C LEU A 56 -12.16 -4.13 -7.97
N SER A 57 -12.42 -3.24 -7.00
CA SER A 57 -11.67 -1.98 -6.88
C SER A 57 -10.81 -2.02 -5.64
N GLY A 58 -9.54 -1.69 -5.80
CA GLY A 58 -8.57 -1.62 -4.70
C GLY A 58 -7.78 -0.32 -4.73
N THR A 59 -7.18 0.03 -3.60
CA THR A 59 -6.25 1.15 -3.47
C THR A 59 -4.91 0.61 -3.01
N ILE A 60 -3.82 1.14 -3.56
CA ILE A 60 -2.45 0.84 -3.11
C ILE A 60 -1.81 2.19 -2.77
N GLY A 61 -1.53 2.43 -1.49
CA GLY A 61 -0.90 3.67 -1.02
C GLY A 61 0.47 3.42 -0.39
N GLN A 62 1.27 4.47 -0.24
CA GLN A 62 2.49 4.41 0.57
C GLN A 62 2.16 4.56 2.06
N PRO A 63 2.84 3.83 2.96
CA PRO A 63 2.76 4.10 4.40
C PRO A 63 3.39 5.45 4.81
N ASP A 64 4.08 6.15 3.90
CA ASP A 64 4.84 7.38 4.18
C ASP A 64 3.99 8.66 4.19
N ALA A 65 2.78 8.61 3.63
CA ALA A 65 1.86 9.74 3.67
C ALA A 65 1.23 9.84 5.07
N GLY A 66 1.96 10.39 6.05
CA GLY A 66 1.49 10.55 7.42
C GLY A 66 0.29 11.51 7.54
N ALA A 67 -0.13 11.77 8.77
CA ALA A 67 -1.20 12.73 9.05
C ALA A 67 -0.71 14.19 8.86
N LEU A 68 -1.43 14.94 8.03
CA LEU A 68 -1.26 16.37 7.82
C LEU A 68 -2.39 17.12 8.50
N SER A 69 -2.06 17.97 9.47
CA SER A 69 -3.04 18.77 10.22
C SER A 69 -2.85 20.25 9.91
N ARG A 70 -3.93 20.94 9.50
CA ARG A 70 -3.94 22.41 9.37
C ARG A 70 -5.29 22.98 9.78
N GLY A 71 -5.28 23.84 10.80
CA GLY A 71 -6.51 24.37 11.40
C GLY A 71 -7.30 23.25 12.09
N GLY A 72 -8.62 23.19 11.87
CA GLY A 72 -9.50 22.15 12.40
C GLY A 72 -9.66 20.91 11.52
N TYR A 73 -8.82 20.75 10.49
CA TYR A 73 -8.89 19.64 9.55
C TYR A 73 -7.62 18.79 9.60
N THR A 74 -7.81 17.48 9.49
CA THR A 74 -6.76 16.47 9.38
C THR A 74 -6.95 15.72 8.08
N LEU A 75 -5.89 15.64 7.28
CA LEU A 75 -5.78 14.76 6.13
C LEU A 75 -4.86 13.60 6.50
N GLU A 76 -5.37 12.38 6.48
CA GLU A 76 -4.57 11.19 6.70
C GLU A 76 -4.24 10.58 5.34
N GLY A 77 -2.95 10.52 5.01
CA GLY A 77 -2.49 9.80 3.83
C GLY A 77 -2.29 8.32 4.11
N GLY A 78 -2.06 7.54 3.04
CA GLY A 78 -1.71 6.13 3.15
C GLY A 78 -2.86 5.18 2.86
N PHE A 79 -2.90 4.05 3.54
CA PHE A 79 -3.97 3.06 3.35
C PHE A 79 -5.28 3.56 3.94
N TRP A 80 -6.42 3.10 3.40
CA TRP A 80 -7.67 3.17 4.17
C TRP A 80 -7.39 2.50 5.51
N PRO A 81 -7.53 3.18 6.65
CA PRO A 81 -7.63 2.46 7.90
C PRO A 81 -8.85 1.58 7.71
N GLY A 82 -8.64 0.26 7.58
CA GLY A 82 -9.73 -0.69 7.43
C GLY A 82 -10.66 -0.47 8.61
N ILE A 83 -11.76 0.26 8.37
CA ILE A 83 -12.59 0.86 9.41
C ILE A 83 -11.72 1.56 10.48
N ALA A 84 -11.37 2.83 10.28
CA ALA A 84 -11.04 3.69 11.42
C ALA A 84 -12.28 3.80 12.32
N VAL A 85 -12.43 2.87 13.26
CA VAL A 85 -13.38 3.02 14.36
C VAL A 85 -12.85 4.18 15.17
N ALA A 86 -13.53 5.34 15.11
CA ALA A 86 -13.24 6.45 16.00
C ALA A 86 -13.31 5.91 17.44
N THR A 87 -12.16 5.74 18.09
CA THR A 87 -12.11 5.28 19.47
C THR A 87 -12.60 6.42 20.34
N THR A 88 -13.85 6.33 20.78
CA THR A 88 -14.35 7.24 21.82
C THR A 88 -13.65 6.86 23.12
N THR A 89 -13.02 7.84 23.78
CA THR A 89 -12.29 7.61 25.04
C THR A 89 -13.22 6.95 26.07
N GLY A 90 -12.86 5.74 26.51
CA GLY A 90 -13.64 4.96 27.47
C GLY A 90 -14.71 4.04 26.87
N ALA A 91 -14.88 4.00 25.55
CA ALA A 91 -15.77 3.02 24.92
C ALA A 91 -15.16 1.61 24.91
N PRO A 92 -16.00 0.57 25.07
CA PRO A 92 -15.55 -0.81 24.90
C PRO A 92 -15.17 -1.11 23.46
N THR A 93 -14.23 -2.03 23.28
CA THR A 93 -14.05 -2.72 21.99
C THR A 93 -15.10 -3.81 21.85
N LEU A 94 -15.81 -3.84 20.72
CA LEU A 94 -16.76 -4.89 20.36
C LEU A 94 -16.05 -6.04 19.65
N PHE A 95 -16.31 -7.27 20.07
CA PHE A 95 -15.76 -8.50 19.52
C PHE A 95 -16.89 -9.37 18.99
N ILE A 96 -16.62 -10.08 17.90
CA ILE A 96 -17.48 -11.13 17.35
C ILE A 96 -16.65 -12.39 17.15
N GLN A 97 -17.15 -13.52 17.65
CA GLN A 97 -16.50 -14.82 17.52
C GLN A 97 -17.48 -15.88 17.02
N PRO A 98 -17.05 -16.81 16.14
CA PRO A 98 -17.88 -17.92 15.72
C PRO A 98 -18.10 -18.92 16.86
N ALA A 99 -19.28 -19.52 16.91
CA ALA A 99 -19.72 -20.53 17.87
C ALA A 99 -20.54 -21.62 17.15
N GLY A 100 -19.87 -22.50 16.40
CA GLY A 100 -20.54 -23.45 15.51
C GLY A 100 -21.23 -22.73 14.36
N ILE A 101 -22.54 -22.95 14.19
CA ILE A 101 -23.39 -22.22 13.23
C ILE A 101 -23.87 -20.85 13.76
N ASN A 102 -23.43 -20.47 14.96
CA ASN A 102 -23.83 -19.24 15.63
C ASN A 102 -22.64 -18.28 15.74
N VAL A 103 -22.91 -17.06 16.18
CA VAL A 103 -21.92 -16.09 16.62
C VAL A 103 -22.17 -15.69 18.07
N ILE A 104 -21.11 -15.39 18.80
CA ILE A 104 -21.16 -14.79 20.13
C ILE A 104 -20.54 -13.40 20.01
N ILE A 105 -21.24 -12.42 20.57
CA ILE A 105 -20.78 -11.03 20.62
C ILE A 105 -20.38 -10.72 22.05
N SER A 106 -19.28 -10.00 22.23
CA SER A 106 -18.81 -9.56 23.54
C SER A 106 -18.11 -8.22 23.43
N TRP A 107 -17.87 -7.57 24.57
CA TRP A 107 -17.13 -6.32 24.58
C TRP A 107 -16.28 -6.14 25.83
N SER A 108 -15.14 -5.47 25.65
CA SER A 108 -14.18 -5.23 26.74
C SER A 108 -13.50 -3.86 26.59
N PRO A 109 -13.34 -3.08 27.68
CA PRO A 109 -13.86 -3.34 29.03
C PRO A 109 -15.40 -3.24 29.10
N ALA A 110 -16.02 -3.85 30.10
CA ALA A 110 -17.47 -3.76 30.33
C ALA A 110 -17.88 -2.39 30.93
N THR A 111 -17.60 -1.30 30.20
CA THR A 111 -17.92 0.06 30.61
C THR A 111 -19.43 0.25 30.77
N ALA A 112 -19.86 0.76 31.94
CA ALA A 112 -21.27 1.00 32.23
C ALA A 112 -21.91 2.01 31.26
N GLY A 113 -23.18 1.76 30.92
CA GLY A 113 -23.99 2.64 30.08
C GLY A 113 -23.93 2.33 28.58
N PHE A 114 -23.09 1.39 28.13
CA PHE A 114 -23.14 0.90 26.74
C PHE A 114 -24.14 -0.25 26.59
N THR A 115 -24.96 -0.19 25.56
CA THR A 115 -25.91 -1.24 25.16
C THR A 115 -25.63 -1.71 23.74
N LEU A 116 -25.83 -3.01 23.49
CA LEU A 116 -25.73 -3.58 22.15
C LEU A 116 -26.98 -3.21 21.34
N GLU A 117 -26.78 -2.66 20.15
CA GLU A 117 -27.82 -2.40 19.16
C GLU A 117 -27.53 -3.17 17.88
N GLN A 118 -28.58 -3.45 17.13
CA GLN A 118 -28.51 -4.18 15.87
C GLN A 118 -29.35 -3.53 14.76
N THR A 119 -28.91 -3.72 13.52
CA THR A 119 -29.64 -3.37 12.30
C THR A 119 -29.27 -4.32 11.17
N ASP A 120 -30.16 -4.52 10.20
CA ASP A 120 -29.94 -5.34 9.01
C ASP A 120 -29.47 -4.52 7.79
N ASN A 121 -29.42 -3.19 7.92
CA ASN A 121 -29.15 -2.27 6.81
C ASN A 121 -28.32 -1.06 7.28
N LEU A 122 -27.20 -0.76 6.60
CA LEU A 122 -26.39 0.42 6.87
C LEU A 122 -26.66 1.62 5.93
N SER A 123 -27.40 1.44 4.83
CA SER A 123 -27.73 2.50 3.88
C SER A 123 -28.78 3.48 4.43
N SER A 124 -29.72 2.98 5.23
CA SER A 124 -30.69 3.79 5.99
C SER A 124 -30.95 3.10 7.33
N PRO A 125 -30.00 3.18 8.27
CA PRO A 125 -30.00 2.32 9.43
C PRO A 125 -31.09 2.71 10.43
N VAL A 126 -31.96 1.75 10.75
CA VAL A 126 -32.86 1.81 11.91
C VAL A 126 -32.27 0.86 12.95
N TRP A 127 -31.75 1.43 14.04
CA TRP A 127 -31.14 0.67 15.13
C TRP A 127 -32.20 0.27 16.16
N SER A 128 -32.10 -0.97 16.62
CA SER A 128 -32.97 -1.54 17.65
C SER A 128 -32.13 -2.27 18.69
N ALA A 129 -32.74 -2.64 19.82
CA ALA A 129 -32.05 -3.39 20.87
C ALA A 129 -31.50 -4.72 20.34
N GLY A 130 -30.22 -4.97 20.62
CA GLY A 130 -29.54 -6.23 20.32
C GLY A 130 -29.73 -7.29 21.42
N PRO A 131 -29.17 -8.49 21.23
CA PRO A 131 -29.14 -9.53 22.24
C PRO A 131 -28.49 -9.07 23.55
N THR A 132 -29.06 -9.49 24.68
CA THR A 132 -28.58 -9.10 26.00
C THR A 132 -27.42 -9.99 26.47
N GLY A 133 -26.58 -9.44 27.35
CA GLY A 133 -25.47 -10.15 27.98
C GLY A 133 -24.12 -9.82 27.36
N ASN A 134 -23.06 -9.97 28.16
CA ASN A 134 -21.68 -9.83 27.73
C ASN A 134 -20.84 -10.96 28.35
N PRO A 135 -20.53 -12.04 27.61
CA PRO A 135 -20.90 -12.30 26.21
C PRO A 135 -22.41 -12.53 26.00
N THR A 136 -22.89 -12.33 24.78
CA THR A 136 -24.27 -12.67 24.41
C THR A 136 -24.50 -14.18 24.44
N THR A 137 -25.75 -14.62 24.52
CA THR A 137 -26.12 -15.98 24.14
C THR A 137 -25.80 -16.22 22.65
N PRO A 138 -25.56 -17.47 22.21
CA PRO A 138 -25.26 -17.75 20.80
C PRO A 138 -26.38 -17.26 19.87
N ILE A 139 -26.01 -16.44 18.88
CA ILE A 139 -26.91 -15.85 17.90
C ILE A 139 -26.78 -16.64 16.59
N PRO A 140 -27.88 -17.17 16.01
CA PRO A 140 -27.81 -17.86 14.73
C PRO A 140 -27.19 -17.01 13.63
N ALA A 141 -26.15 -17.53 12.97
CA ALA A 141 -25.60 -16.90 11.77
C ALA A 141 -26.52 -17.23 10.59
N GLY A 142 -27.55 -16.41 10.38
CA GLY A 142 -28.47 -16.54 9.24
C GLY A 142 -27.79 -16.25 7.89
N SER A 143 -28.52 -16.41 6.79
CA SER A 143 -28.04 -16.06 5.44
C SER A 143 -28.06 -14.56 5.14
N GLY A 144 -28.65 -13.75 6.03
CA GLY A 144 -28.70 -12.29 5.93
C GLY A 144 -27.50 -11.61 6.58
N THR A 145 -27.33 -10.31 6.29
CA THR A 145 -26.31 -9.50 6.96
C THR A 145 -26.92 -8.84 8.19
N GLN A 146 -26.25 -8.97 9.33
CA GLN A 146 -26.62 -8.28 10.58
C GLN A 146 -25.44 -7.46 11.05
N PHE A 147 -25.69 -6.20 11.38
CA PHE A 147 -24.71 -5.26 11.89
C PHE A 147 -24.98 -4.98 13.36
N TYR A 148 -23.91 -4.81 14.12
CA TYR A 148 -23.96 -4.58 15.56
C TYR A 148 -23.12 -3.37 15.94
N ARG A 149 -23.58 -2.60 16.92
CA ARG A 149 -22.80 -1.51 17.53
C ARG A 149 -23.04 -1.45 19.03
N LEU A 150 -22.09 -0.87 19.74
CA LEU A 150 -22.33 -0.41 21.11
C LEU A 150 -22.75 1.06 21.06
N GLN A 151 -23.87 1.37 21.69
CA GLN A 151 -24.37 2.72 21.83
C GLN A 151 -24.42 3.06 23.32
N LYS A 152 -23.95 4.26 23.66
CA LYS A 152 -24.27 4.88 24.95
C LYS A 152 -25.47 5.79 24.72
N PRO A 153 -26.61 5.57 25.40
CA PRO A 153 -27.77 6.45 25.32
C PRO A 153 -27.44 7.89 25.74
#